data_AF-A0A5N5QUL7-F1
#
_entry.id   AF-A0A5N5QUL7-F1
#
_cell.length_a   1.000
_cell.length_b   1.000
_cell.length_c   1.000
_cell.angle_alpha   90.00
_cell.angle_beta   90.00
_cell.angle_gamma   90.00
#
_symmetry.space_group_name_H-M   'P 1'
#
loop_
_entity.id
_entity.type
_entity.pdbx_description
1 polymer ?
#
loop_
_entity_poly.entity_id
_entity_poly.type
_entity_poly.pdbx_seq_one_letter_code
_entity_poly.pdbx_strand_id
1 'polypeptide(L)'
;MVAGAARRTLFQTWFAVEAVPIYAVVAGAVGGAGWYCTRLARSPDVVWDRRNNPTPWMSVEQNMRTKLMSVNQKFDKVYVYPP
;
A
#
# COMPACT_ATOMS: atom_id res chain seq x y z
N MET A 1 -12.51 40.58 -35.52
CA MET A 1 -11.71 39.37 -35.77
C MET A 1 -11.61 38.61 -34.45
N VAL A 2 -12.40 37.56 -34.26
CA VAL A 2 -12.35 36.75 -33.04
C VAL A 2 -11.23 35.74 -33.22
N ALA A 3 -10.11 35.95 -32.53
CA ALA A 3 -9.01 34.99 -32.50
C ALA A 3 -9.51 33.71 -31.84
N GLY A 4 -9.59 32.61 -32.60
CA GLY A 4 -9.95 31.30 -32.09
C GLY A 4 -8.92 30.86 -31.05
N ALA A 5 -9.38 30.61 -29.82
CA ALA A 5 -8.53 30.09 -28.76
C ALA A 5 -7.89 28.76 -29.22
N ALA A 6 -6.57 28.74 -29.34
CA ALA A 6 -5.83 27.55 -29.71
C ALA A 6 -6.15 26.41 -28.74
N ARG A 7 -6.62 25.27 -29.26
CA ARG A 7 -6.93 24.08 -28.47
C ARG A 7 -5.65 23.61 -27.77
N ARG A 8 -5.67 23.60 -26.42
CA ARG A 8 -4.54 23.07 -25.63
C ARG A 8 -4.29 21.62 -26.04
N THR A 9 -3.02 21.26 -26.23
CA THR A 9 -2.64 19.88 -26.54
C THR A 9 -2.95 18.97 -25.35
N LEU A 10 -3.10 17.66 -25.62
CA LEU A 10 -3.35 16.68 -24.56
C LEU A 10 -2.24 16.69 -23.51
N PHE A 11 -0.99 16.88 -23.90
CA PHE A 11 0.13 17.00 -22.96
C PHE A 11 0.05 18.24 -22.07
N GLN A 12 -0.45 19.37 -22.58
CA GLN A 12 -0.62 20.61 -21.79
C GLN A 12 -1.77 20.51 -20.78
N THR A 13 -2.72 19.59 -21.00
CA THR A 13 -3.81 19.32 -20.05
C THR A 13 -3.41 18.30 -18.99
N TRP A 14 -2.64 17.27 -19.37
CA TRP A 14 -2.12 16.27 -18.44
C TRP A 14 -0.99 16.78 -17.53
N PHE A 15 -0.20 17.75 -17.99
CA PHE A 15 0.87 18.39 -17.20
C PHE A 15 0.51 19.81 -16.71
N ALA A 16 -0.78 20.11 -16.59
CA ALA A 16 -1.19 21.37 -15.99
C ALA A 16 -0.73 21.42 -14.52
N VAL A 17 -0.07 22.52 -14.10
CA VAL A 17 0.38 22.72 -12.71
C VAL A 17 -0.76 22.55 -11.71
N GLU A 18 -1.97 22.98 -12.08
CA GLU A 18 -3.18 22.84 -11.26
C GLU A 18 -3.62 21.38 -11.02
N ALA A 19 -3.20 20.45 -11.89
CA ALA A 19 -3.52 19.02 -11.76
C ALA A 19 -2.52 18.25 -10.89
N VAL A 20 -1.32 18.81 -10.66
CA VAL A 20 -0.25 18.17 -9.87
C VAL A 20 -0.72 17.78 -8.46
N PRO A 21 -1.47 18.62 -7.71
CA PRO A 21 -1.96 18.25 -6.39
C PRO A 21 -2.93 17.05 -6.42
N ILE A 22 -3.77 16.96 -7.46
CA ILE A 22 -4.72 15.86 -7.62
C ILE A 22 -3.96 14.55 -7.86
N TYR A 23 -2.98 14.57 -8.77
CA TYR A 23 -2.15 13.39 -9.02
C TYR A 23 -1.38 12.94 -7.78
N ALA A 24 -0.85 13.88 -6.98
CA ALA A 24 -0.13 13.55 -5.76
C ALA A 24 -1.02 12.82 -4.74
N VAL A 25 -2.24 13.32 -4.49
CA VAL A 25 -3.17 12.69 -3.54
C VAL A 25 -3.65 11.34 -4.06
N VAL A 26 -4.00 11.23 -5.35
CA VAL A 26 -4.47 9.97 -5.94
C VAL A 26 -3.36 8.93 -5.95
N ALA A 27 -2.14 9.29 -6.37
CA ALA A 27 -1.00 8.38 -6.35
C ALA A 27 -0.67 7.95 -4.92
N GLY A 28 -0.70 8.88 -3.96
CA GLY A 28 -0.53 8.58 -2.54
C GLY A 28 -1.61 7.62 -2.01
N ALA A 29 -2.88 7.84 -2.37
CA ALA A 29 -3.99 7.00 -1.94
C ALA A 29 -3.92 5.59 -2.53
N VAL A 30 -3.74 5.46 -3.85
CA VAL A 30 -3.65 4.16 -4.52
C VAL A 30 -2.38 3.42 -4.09
N GLY A 31 -1.25 4.12 -3.97
CA GLY A 31 0.00 3.55 -3.48
C GLY A 31 -0.13 3.06 -2.03
N GLY A 32 -0.68 3.89 -1.14
CA GLY A 32 -0.90 3.54 0.26
C GLY A 32 -1.89 2.39 0.43
N ALA A 33 -2.99 2.39 -0.31
CA ALA A 33 -3.96 1.30 -0.30
C ALA A 33 -3.35 -0.01 -0.84
N GLY A 34 -2.62 0.06 -1.96
CA GLY A 34 -1.93 -1.09 -2.55
C GLY A 34 -0.91 -1.68 -1.57
N TRP A 35 -0.08 -0.83 -0.96
CA TRP A 35 0.87 -1.25 0.07
C TRP A 35 0.18 -1.89 1.29
N TYR A 36 -0.93 -1.31 1.75
CA TYR A 36 -1.63 -1.87 2.90
C TYR A 36 -2.29 -3.22 2.59
N CYS A 37 -2.85 -3.37 1.39
CA CYS A 37 -3.38 -4.63 0.90
C CYS A 37 -2.31 -5.72 0.81
N THR A 38 -1.11 -5.43 0.29
CA THR A 38 -0.02 -6.42 0.24
C THR A 38 0.45 -6.82 1.63
N ARG A 39 0.51 -5.88 2.58
CA ARG A 39 0.78 -6.19 3.99
C ARG A 39 -0.29 -7.10 4.59
N LEU A 40 -1.57 -6.85 4.34
CA LEU A 40 -2.67 -7.68 4.86
C LEU A 40 -2.69 -9.07 4.23
N ALA A 41 -2.42 -9.15 2.92
CA ALA A 41 -2.33 -10.41 2.21
C ALA A 41 -1.30 -11.35 2.84
N ARG A 42 -0.19 -10.84 3.37
CA ARG A 42 0.89 -11.65 3.95
C ARG A 42 0.69 -11.95 5.44
N SER A 43 -0.43 -11.57 6.06
CA SER A 43 -0.73 -11.87 7.47
C SER A 43 -0.63 -13.38 7.74
N PRO A 44 -0.19 -13.82 8.94
CA PRO A 44 -0.15 -15.25 9.30
C PRO A 44 -1.52 -15.93 9.33
N ASP A 45 -2.60 -15.17 9.24
CA ASP A 45 -3.98 -15.69 9.11
C ASP A 45 -4.32 -16.12 7.68
N VAL A 46 -3.50 -15.74 6.68
CA VAL A 46 -3.75 -15.98 5.26
C VAL A 46 -2.81 -17.08 4.76
N VAL A 47 -3.40 -18.13 4.19
CA VAL A 47 -2.65 -19.26 3.62
C VAL A 47 -2.54 -19.13 2.10
N TRP A 48 -1.36 -18.72 1.62
CA TRP A 48 -1.03 -18.73 0.18
C TRP A 48 -0.49 -20.08 -0.27
N ASP A 49 0.47 -20.62 0.47
CA ASP A 49 1.09 -21.91 0.16
C ASP A 49 0.54 -23.02 1.06
N ARG A 50 -0.46 -23.73 0.54
CA ARG A 50 -1.07 -24.86 1.25
C ARG A 50 -0.20 -26.12 1.29
N ARG A 51 0.89 -26.17 0.50
CA ARG A 51 1.71 -27.38 0.35
C ARG A 51 2.92 -27.34 1.25
N ASN A 52 3.67 -26.24 1.26
CA ASN A 52 4.92 -26.14 2.04
C ASN A 52 4.73 -25.41 3.37
N ASN A 53 3.72 -24.53 3.49
CA ASN A 53 3.42 -23.81 4.72
C ASN A 53 1.90 -23.74 4.99
N PRO A 54 1.25 -24.89 5.24
CA PRO A 54 -0.21 -24.95 5.44
C PRO A 54 -0.67 -24.25 6.74
N THR A 55 0.24 -24.00 7.68
CA THR A 55 -0.08 -23.45 9.01
C THR A 55 0.81 -22.24 9.37
N PRO A 56 0.70 -21.13 8.63
CA PRO A 56 1.57 -19.97 8.81
C PRO A 56 1.53 -19.36 10.22
N TRP A 57 0.43 -19.50 10.95
CA TRP A 57 0.30 -19.08 12.34
C TRP A 57 1.26 -19.78 13.31
N MET A 58 1.77 -20.97 12.98
CA MET A 58 2.76 -21.67 13.82
C MET A 58 4.12 -20.96 13.86
N SER A 59 4.38 -20.03 12.92
CA SER A 59 5.61 -19.23 12.90
C SER A 59 5.58 -18.01 13.83
N VAL A 60 4.43 -17.72 14.46
CA VAL A 60 4.26 -16.57 15.36
C VAL A 60 4.65 -16.96 16.78
N GLU A 61 5.70 -16.33 17.31
CA GLU A 61 6.14 -16.50 18.70
C GLU A 61 5.31 -15.64 19.67
N GLN A 62 5.23 -16.01 20.95
CA GLN A 62 4.40 -15.30 21.95
C GLN A 62 4.81 -13.84 22.20
N ASN A 63 6.10 -13.49 22.04
CA ASN A 63 6.60 -12.11 22.18
C ASN A 63 6.75 -11.37 20.84
N MET A 64 6.02 -11.81 19.81
CA MET A 64 6.11 -11.24 18.47
C MET A 64 4.89 -10.39 18.13
N ARG A 65 5.14 -9.17 17.64
CA ARG A 65 4.10 -8.25 17.19
C ARG A 65 3.64 -8.59 15.77
N THR A 66 2.40 -9.04 15.64
CA THR A 66 1.74 -9.31 14.34
C THR A 66 0.98 -8.09 13.78
N LYS A 67 0.50 -7.22 14.67
CA LYS A 67 -0.22 -6.00 14.30
C LYS A 67 0.75 -4.92 13.80
N LEU A 68 0.28 -4.08 12.88
CA LEU A 68 1.07 -2.95 12.36
C LEU A 68 1.53 -2.01 13.48
N MET A 69 0.65 -1.75 14.45
CA MET A 69 0.93 -0.88 15.58
C MET A 69 0.46 -1.50 16.90
N SER A 70 1.22 -1.22 17.94
CA SER A 70 0.92 -1.55 19.33
C SER A 70 1.14 -0.27 20.13
N VAL A 71 0.12 0.18 20.87
CA VAL A 71 0.21 1.43 21.65
C VAL A 71 0.82 1.17 23.02
N ASN A 72 0.34 0.15 23.73
CA ASN A 72 0.77 -0.13 25.11
C ASN A 72 1.53 -1.45 25.27
N GLN A 73 1.56 -2.32 24.27
CA GLN A 73 2.21 -3.64 24.39
C GLN A 73 3.64 -3.61 23.88
N LYS A 74 4.54 -4.15 24.70
CA LYS A 74 5.97 -4.30 24.39
C LYS A 74 6.19 -5.71 23.83
N PHE A 75 6.78 -5.76 22.65
CA PHE A 75 7.14 -7.00 21.97
C PHE A 75 8.62 -6.91 21.63
N ASP A 76 9.36 -8.00 21.82
CA ASP A 76 10.79 -8.04 21.53
C ASP A 76 11.07 -8.18 20.03
N LYS A 77 10.08 -8.70 19.27
CA LYS A 77 10.20 -9.01 17.85
C LYS A 77 8.99 -8.52 17.06
N VAL A 78 9.19 -8.26 15.76
CA VAL A 78 8.13 -7.94 14.80
C VAL A 78 8.02 -9.08 13.81
N TYR A 79 6.79 -9.46 13.45
CA TYR A 79 6.57 -10.49 12.44
C TYR A 79 7.12 -10.02 11.08
N VAL A 80 8.04 -10.82 10.52
CA VAL A 80 8.64 -10.57 9.21
C VAL A 80 7.88 -11.40 8.18
N TYR A 81 7.35 -10.72 7.18
CA TYR A 81 6.60 -11.38 6.12
C TYR A 81 7.54 -12.21 5.22
N PRO A 82 7.25 -13.51 5.01
CA PRO A 82 8.04 -14.33 4.11
C PRO A 82 7.94 -13.79 2.66
N PRO A 83 9.04 -13.84 1.87
CA PRO A 83 9.18 -13.23 0.54
C PRO A 83 8.09 -13.65 -0.46
#